data_AF-A0A9D5ZHE7-F1
#
_entry.id   AF-A0A9D5ZHE7-F1
#
_cell.length_a   1.000
_cell.length_b   1.000
_cell.length_c   1.000
_cell.angle_alpha   90.00
_cell.angle_beta   90.00
_cell.angle_gamma   90.00
#
_symmetry.space_group_name_H-M   'P 1'
#
loop_
_entity.id
_entity.type
_entity.pdbx_description
1 polymer ?
#
loop_
_entity_poly.entity_id
_entity_poly.type
_entity_poly.pdbx_seq_one_letter_code
_entity_poly.pdbx_strand_id
1 'polypeptide(L)'
;LVAMIPNLTPIIVTLGLMGWLGVPLDLFTMLIGSIAIGLAVDDTIHFMHNYRRYHHDTGSVKIAVRETLMGTGRAMLTTSVVLSLGFAVFMASTLTNLINFGWLTGLTILLALAADFFLAPALMAILHKAHLVPDDGDY
;
A
#
# COMPACT_ATOMS: atom_id res chain seq x y z
N LEU A 1 -6.56 10.25 -6.82
CA LEU A 1 -7.76 9.61 -6.26
C LEU A 1 -7.77 8.10 -6.49
N VAL A 2 -7.68 7.60 -7.73
CA VAL A 2 -7.70 6.14 -7.98
C VAL A 2 -6.54 5.38 -7.33
N ALA A 3 -5.34 5.99 -7.26
CA ALA A 3 -4.18 5.41 -6.57
C ALA A 3 -4.31 5.32 -5.04
N MET A 4 -5.34 5.92 -4.43
CA MET A 4 -5.58 5.77 -2.98
C MET A 4 -6.36 4.49 -2.66
N ILE A 5 -7.02 3.87 -3.64
CA ILE A 5 -7.86 2.68 -3.43
C ILE A 5 -7.04 1.45 -2.96
N PRO A 6 -5.91 1.08 -3.61
CA PRO A 6 -5.05 -0.01 -3.12
C PRO A 6 -4.60 0.25 -1.68
N ASN A 7 -4.22 1.50 -1.41
CA ASN A 7 -3.64 1.94 -0.15
C ASN A 7 -4.62 1.98 1.04
N LEU A 8 -5.91 2.22 0.80
CA LEU A 8 -6.94 2.19 1.86
C LEU A 8 -7.46 0.78 2.14
N THR A 9 -7.29 -0.15 1.20
CA THR A 9 -7.77 -1.54 1.34
C THR A 9 -7.19 -2.25 2.57
N PRO A 10 -5.86 -2.21 2.83
CA PRO A 10 -5.24 -2.82 4.01
C PRO A 10 -5.81 -2.28 5.31
N ILE A 11 -6.09 -0.98 5.38
CA ILE A 11 -6.64 -0.33 6.57
C ILE A 11 -8.01 -0.90 6.90
N ILE A 12 -8.88 -0.99 5.88
CA ILE A 12 -10.23 -1.54 6.03
C ILE A 12 -10.15 -3.01 6.43
N VAL A 13 -9.25 -3.78 5.82
CA VAL A 13 -9.07 -5.20 6.13
C VAL A 13 -8.58 -5.39 7.57
N THR A 14 -7.60 -4.63 8.03
CA THR A 14 -7.09 -4.72 9.40
C THR A 14 -8.16 -4.33 10.41
N LEU A 15 -8.88 -3.23 10.20
CA LEU A 15 -9.96 -2.81 11.10
C LEU A 15 -11.10 -3.84 11.14
N GLY A 16 -11.45 -4.41 9.99
CA GLY A 16 -12.43 -5.50 9.91
C GLY A 16 -11.96 -6.76 10.64
N LEU A 17 -10.68 -7.13 10.50
CA LEU A 17 -10.07 -8.25 11.19
C LEU A 17 -10.07 -8.05 12.71
N MET A 18 -9.75 -6.84 13.18
CA MET A 18 -9.84 -6.49 14.60
C MET A 18 -11.26 -6.64 15.14
N GLY A 19 -12.26 -6.13 14.41
CA GLY A 19 -13.67 -6.27 14.78
C GLY A 19 -14.11 -7.73 14.85
N TRP A 20 -13.63 -8.57 13.94
CA TRP A 20 -13.92 -10.00 13.91
C TRP A 20 -13.25 -10.78 15.03
N LEU A 21 -11.99 -10.46 15.35
CA LEU A 21 -11.20 -11.09 16.42
C LEU A 21 -11.53 -10.53 17.82
N GLY A 22 -12.36 -9.49 17.91
CA GLY A 22 -12.70 -8.84 19.18
C GLY A 22 -11.52 -8.08 19.82
N VAL A 23 -10.55 -7.64 19.02
CA VAL A 23 -9.43 -6.83 19.52
C VAL A 23 -9.94 -5.44 19.87
N PRO A 24 -9.82 -4.97 21.12
CA PRO A 24 -10.33 -3.67 21.52
C PRO A 24 -9.56 -2.53 20.83
N LEU A 25 -10.30 -1.48 20.46
CA LEU A 25 -9.71 -0.22 20.04
C LEU A 25 -9.19 0.53 21.27
N ASP A 26 -7.88 0.60 21.39
CA ASP A 26 -7.11 1.28 22.42
C ASP A 26 -6.14 2.31 21.79
N LEU A 27 -5.32 2.96 22.62
CA LEU A 27 -4.38 3.96 22.15
C LEU A 27 -3.39 3.40 21.11
N PHE A 28 -2.90 2.17 21.31
CA PHE A 28 -1.90 1.57 20.43
C PHE A 28 -2.51 1.16 19.08
N THR A 29 -3.67 0.54 19.10
CA THR A 29 -4.38 0.14 17.88
C THR A 29 -4.86 1.32 17.05
N MET A 30 -5.16 2.47 17.66
CA MET A 30 -5.40 3.73 16.93
C MET A 30 -4.15 4.22 16.18
N LEU A 31 -2.95 3.98 16.69
CA LEU A 31 -1.70 4.36 16.00
C LEU A 31 -1.52 3.57 14.69
N ILE A 32 -2.07 2.35 14.59
CA ILE A 32 -2.02 1.53 13.38
C ILE A 32 -2.68 2.27 12.22
N GLY A 33 -3.85 2.88 12.46
CA GLY A 33 -4.54 3.68 11.45
C GLY A 33 -3.71 4.88 10.98
N SER A 34 -3.06 5.58 11.93
CA SER A 34 -2.17 6.71 11.61
C SER A 34 -0.96 6.27 10.77
N ILE A 35 -0.30 5.18 11.16
CA ILE A 35 0.84 4.61 10.41
C ILE A 35 0.40 4.19 9.02
N ALA A 36 -0.74 3.50 8.90
CA ALA A 36 -1.22 3.00 7.63
C ALA A 36 -1.62 4.15 6.67
N ILE A 37 -2.17 5.25 7.18
CA ILE A 37 -2.39 6.47 6.39
C ILE A 37 -1.05 7.07 5.93
N GLY A 38 -0.04 7.11 6.79
CA GLY A 38 1.30 7.57 6.44
C GLY A 38 1.92 6.76 5.29
N LEU A 39 1.83 5.43 5.37
CA LEU A 39 2.29 4.51 4.32
C LEU A 39 1.50 4.71 3.02
N ALA A 40 0.17 4.74 3.12
CA ALA A 40 -0.71 4.99 1.99
C ALA A 40 -0.35 6.25 1.19
N VAL A 41 -0.01 7.34 1.90
CA VAL A 41 0.41 8.60 1.28
C VAL A 41 1.80 8.48 0.66
N ASP A 42 2.76 7.88 1.36
CA ASP A 42 4.14 7.69 0.86
C ASP A 42 4.17 6.83 -0.41
N ASP A 43 3.46 5.70 -0.40
CA ASP A 43 3.36 4.78 -1.53
C ASP A 43 2.66 5.45 -2.73
N THR A 44 1.60 6.23 -2.47
CA THR A 44 0.94 7.03 -3.52
C THR A 44 1.90 8.05 -4.14
N ILE A 45 2.70 8.75 -3.35
CA ILE A 45 3.65 9.76 -3.84
C ILE A 45 4.72 9.08 -4.70
N HIS A 46 5.33 8.01 -4.20
CA HIS A 46 6.36 7.28 -4.91
C HIS A 46 5.85 6.68 -6.22
N PHE A 47 4.65 6.08 -6.20
CA PHE A 47 4.02 5.51 -7.38
C PHE A 47 3.69 6.59 -8.41
N MET A 48 3.03 7.68 -7.99
CA MET A 48 2.57 8.72 -8.91
C MET A 48 3.74 9.51 -9.52
N HIS A 49 4.78 9.77 -8.74
CA HIS A 49 5.98 10.45 -9.20
C HIS A 49 6.68 9.65 -10.31
N ASN A 50 6.88 8.35 -10.09
CA ASN A 50 7.52 7.48 -11.08
C ASN A 50 6.61 7.20 -12.28
N TYR A 51 5.30 6.99 -12.07
CA TYR A 51 4.35 6.84 -13.16
C TYR A 51 4.38 8.04 -14.10
N ARG A 52 4.32 9.27 -13.56
CA ARG A 52 4.36 10.49 -14.36
C ARG A 52 5.67 10.64 -15.12
N ARG A 53 6.79 10.26 -14.50
CA ARG A 53 8.11 10.24 -15.16
C ARG A 53 8.14 9.26 -16.33
N TYR A 54 7.79 8.00 -16.11
CA TYR A 54 7.84 7.00 -17.17
C TYR A 54 6.79 7.22 -18.25
N HIS A 55 5.62 7.78 -17.92
CA HIS A 55 4.61 8.16 -18.90
C HIS A 55 5.13 9.28 -19.80
N HIS A 56 5.79 10.28 -19.22
CA HIS A 56 6.43 11.35 -19.98
C HIS A 56 7.52 10.82 -20.91
N ASP A 57 8.30 9.82 -20.45
CA ASP A 57 9.42 9.28 -21.22
C ASP A 57 9.00 8.27 -22.31
N THR A 58 7.88 7.56 -22.13
CA THR A 58 7.47 6.45 -23.02
C THR A 58 6.17 6.68 -23.79
N GLY A 59 5.35 7.66 -23.40
CA GLY A 59 4.02 7.89 -23.97
C GLY A 59 3.01 6.75 -23.75
N SER A 60 3.43 5.64 -23.12
CA SER A 60 2.61 4.45 -22.95
C SER A 60 2.31 4.20 -21.49
N VAL A 61 1.03 4.30 -21.12
CA VAL A 61 0.50 3.96 -19.79
C VAL A 61 0.96 2.58 -19.33
N LYS A 62 0.96 1.59 -20.23
CA LYS A 62 1.30 0.21 -19.91
C LYS A 62 2.77 0.05 -19.54
N ILE A 63 3.66 0.73 -20.27
CA ILE A 63 5.10 0.73 -19.98
C ILE A 63 5.36 1.53 -18.70
N ALA A 64 4.72 2.69 -18.54
CA ALA A 64 4.87 3.52 -17.36
C ALA A 64 4.50 2.81 -16.06
N VAL A 65 3.39 2.07 -16.05
CA VAL A 65 2.96 1.27 -14.90
C VAL A 65 3.94 0.13 -14.61
N ARG A 66 4.38 -0.58 -15.65
CA ARG A 66 5.33 -1.70 -15.51
C ARG A 66 6.66 -1.23 -14.93
N GLU A 67 7.23 -0.16 -15.46
CA GLU A 67 8.50 0.38 -14.99
C GLU A 67 8.37 0.99 -13.59
N THR A 68 7.24 1.62 -13.27
CA THR A 68 6.94 2.09 -11.91
C THR A 68 6.89 0.92 -10.92
N LEU A 69 6.19 -0.17 -11.25
CA LEU A 69 6.14 -1.37 -10.41
C LEU A 69 7.52 -2.02 -10.25
N MET A 70 8.33 -2.09 -11.32
CA MET A 70 9.66 -2.70 -11.27
C MET A 70 10.68 -1.85 -10.48
N GLY A 71 10.61 -0.52 -10.59
CA GLY A 71 11.46 0.40 -9.86
C GLY A 71 10.99 0.59 -8.42
N THR A 72 9.82 1.19 -8.25
CA THR A 72 9.24 1.55 -6.95
C THR A 72 8.89 0.31 -6.11
N GLY A 73 8.44 -0.78 -6.74
CA GLY A 73 8.07 -2.00 -6.03
C GLY A 73 9.22 -2.61 -5.23
N ARG A 74 10.47 -2.53 -5.71
CA ARG A 74 11.64 -3.00 -4.97
C ARG A 74 11.91 -2.17 -3.71
N ALA A 75 11.73 -0.86 -3.81
CA ALA A 75 11.87 0.03 -2.66
C ALA A 75 10.78 -0.27 -1.62
N MET A 76 9.52 -0.35 -2.05
CA MET A 76 8.36 -0.66 -1.20
C MET A 76 8.49 -2.04 -0.51
N LEU A 77 8.98 -3.05 -1.22
CA LEU A 77 9.30 -4.36 -0.63
C LEU A 77 10.29 -4.25 0.52
N THR A 78 11.39 -3.52 0.29
CA THR A 78 12.47 -3.41 1.26
C THR A 78 12.01 -2.66 2.51
N THR A 79 11.32 -1.53 2.34
CA THR A 79 10.77 -0.76 3.46
C THR A 79 9.71 -1.56 4.22
N SER A 80 8.81 -2.25 3.52
CA SER A 80 7.76 -3.07 4.13
C SER A 80 8.32 -4.23 4.96
N VAL A 81 9.36 -4.92 4.47
CA VAL A 81 10.02 -6.00 5.22
C VAL A 81 10.71 -5.45 6.46
N VAL A 82 11.46 -4.35 6.33
CA VAL A 82 12.16 -3.73 7.45
C VAL A 82 11.17 -3.26 8.52
N LEU A 83 10.09 -2.58 8.13
CA LEU A 83 9.04 -2.15 9.06
C LEU A 83 8.35 -3.35 9.71
N SER A 84 7.96 -4.36 8.94
CA SER A 84 7.29 -5.55 9.47
C SER A 84 8.13 -6.27 10.51
N LEU A 85 9.44 -6.42 10.26
CA LEU A 85 10.37 -6.99 11.24
C LEU A 85 10.55 -6.08 12.46
N GLY A 86 10.60 -4.76 12.27
CA GLY A 86 10.63 -3.80 13.36
C GLY A 86 9.41 -3.91 14.29
N PHE A 87 8.21 -4.05 13.71
CA PHE A 87 6.99 -4.25 14.49
C PHE A 87 6.90 -5.64 15.13
N ALA A 88 7.47 -6.67 14.50
CA ALA A 88 7.53 -8.02 15.07
C ALA A 88 8.27 -8.07 16.42
N VAL A 89 9.20 -7.14 16.69
CA VAL A 89 9.87 -7.03 18.00
C VAL A 89 8.87 -6.78 19.14
N PHE A 90 7.77 -6.04 18.90
CA PHE A 90 6.76 -5.80 19.92
C PHE A 90 5.99 -7.06 20.34
N MET A 91 5.99 -8.11 19.50
CA MET A 91 5.37 -9.40 19.84
C MET A 91 6.10 -10.11 20.99
N ALA A 92 7.35 -9.76 21.26
CA ALA A 92 8.11 -10.27 22.41
C ALA A 92 7.80 -9.54 23.73
N SER A 93 6.89 -8.56 23.72
CA SER A 93 6.48 -7.82 24.91
C SER A 93 5.65 -8.68 25.88
N THR A 94 5.62 -8.29 27.16
CA THR A 94 4.71 -8.85 28.17
C THR A 94 3.36 -8.13 28.21
N LEU A 95 3.24 -6.97 27.56
CA LEU A 95 2.01 -6.19 27.50
C LEU A 95 1.18 -6.63 26.29
N THR A 96 0.00 -7.19 26.51
CA THR A 96 -0.92 -7.67 25.46
C THR A 96 -1.21 -6.61 24.40
N ASN A 97 -1.34 -5.34 24.79
CA ASN A 97 -1.59 -4.23 23.86
C ASN A 97 -0.41 -4.02 22.90
N LEU A 98 0.83 -4.18 23.36
CA LEU A 98 2.03 -4.07 22.52
C LEU A 98 2.18 -5.30 21.62
N ILE A 99 1.85 -6.49 22.11
CA ILE A 99 1.84 -7.71 21.29
C ILE A 99 0.84 -7.53 20.14
N ASN A 100 -0.39 -7.10 20.46
CA ASN A 100 -1.44 -6.83 19.49
C ASN A 100 -1.03 -5.78 18.46
N PHE A 101 -0.46 -4.68 18.94
CA PHE A 101 0.07 -3.63 18.08
C PHE A 101 1.15 -4.16 17.12
N GLY A 102 2.09 -4.98 17.60
CA GLY A 102 3.17 -5.54 16.79
C GLY A 102 2.65 -6.39 15.63
N TRP A 103 1.84 -7.41 15.94
CA TRP A 103 1.38 -8.32 14.88
C TRP A 103 0.35 -7.66 13.94
N LEU A 104 -0.55 -6.81 14.46
CA LEU A 104 -1.53 -6.11 13.62
C LEU A 104 -0.86 -5.10 12.68
N THR A 105 0.10 -4.33 13.17
CA THR A 105 0.80 -3.34 12.33
C THR A 105 1.63 -4.04 11.28
N GLY A 106 2.40 -5.07 11.66
CA GLY A 106 3.18 -5.88 10.72
C GLY A 106 2.29 -6.53 9.65
N LEU A 107 1.14 -7.10 10.04
CA LEU A 107 0.18 -7.65 9.10
C LEU A 107 -0.37 -6.57 8.15
N THR A 108 -0.71 -5.39 8.66
CA THR A 108 -1.22 -4.27 7.85
C THR A 108 -0.22 -3.84 6.78
N ILE A 109 1.06 -3.76 7.13
CA ILE A 109 2.15 -3.42 6.19
C ILE A 109 2.28 -4.48 5.11
N LEU A 110 2.26 -5.77 5.49
CA LEU A 110 2.32 -6.85 4.51
C LEU A 110 1.10 -6.87 3.58
N LEU A 111 -0.09 -6.57 4.11
CA LEU A 111 -1.31 -6.43 3.32
C LEU A 111 -1.24 -5.21 2.39
N ALA A 112 -0.64 -4.09 2.83
CA ALA A 112 -0.39 -2.92 1.99
C ALA A 112 0.51 -3.24 0.81
N LEU A 113 1.65 -3.86 1.07
CA LEU A 113 2.55 -4.31 0.02
C LEU A 113 1.86 -5.26 -0.98
N ALA A 114 1.07 -6.21 -0.48
CA ALA A 114 0.29 -7.10 -1.33
C ALA A 114 -0.74 -6.31 -2.15
N ALA A 115 -1.46 -5.36 -1.54
CA ALA A 115 -2.41 -4.51 -2.24
C ALA A 115 -1.74 -3.71 -3.36
N ASP A 116 -0.57 -3.15 -3.14
CA ASP A 116 0.15 -2.41 -4.17
C ASP A 116 0.63 -3.29 -5.31
N PHE A 117 1.02 -4.53 -5.02
CA PHE A 117 1.53 -5.44 -6.04
C PHE A 117 0.41 -6.08 -6.86
N PHE A 118 -0.77 -6.29 -6.27
CA PHE A 118 -1.90 -6.96 -6.93
C PHE A 118 -2.98 -5.99 -7.39
N LEU A 119 -3.43 -5.07 -6.52
CA LEU A 119 -4.50 -4.13 -6.86
C LEU A 119 -4.03 -2.98 -7.74
N ALA A 120 -2.81 -2.44 -7.56
CA ALA A 120 -2.33 -1.35 -8.40
C ALA A 120 -2.26 -1.72 -9.90
N PRO A 121 -1.64 -2.84 -10.33
CA PRO A 121 -1.66 -3.22 -11.74
C PRO A 121 -3.06 -3.58 -12.24
N ALA A 122 -3.91 -4.20 -11.40
CA ALA A 122 -5.29 -4.51 -11.77
C ALA A 122 -6.13 -3.26 -12.01
N LEU A 123 -6.03 -2.25 -11.14
CA LEU A 123 -6.70 -0.96 -11.30
C LEU A 123 -6.23 -0.24 -12.55
N MET A 124 -4.93 -0.26 -12.84
CA MET A 124 -4.40 0.35 -14.07
C MET A 124 -4.86 -0.39 -15.33
N ALA A 125 -4.95 -1.73 -15.30
CA ALA A 125 -5.48 -2.50 -16.42
C ALA A 125 -6.96 -2.19 -16.68
N ILE A 126 -7.76 -2.00 -15.63
CA ILE A 126 -9.18 -1.62 -15.73
C ILE A 126 -9.32 -0.20 -16.27
N LEU A 127 -8.53 0.76 -15.77
CA LEU A 127 -8.53 2.15 -16.24
C LEU A 127 -8.17 2.28 -17.72
N HIS A 128 -7.17 1.53 -18.17
CA HIS A 128 -6.79 1.46 -19.58
C HIS A 128 -7.92 0.88 -20.43
N LYS A 129 -8.56 -0.21 -19.98
CA LYS A 129 -9.69 -0.84 -20.68
C LYS A 129 -10.94 0.06 -20.75
N ALA A 130 -11.15 0.90 -19.74
CA ALA A 130 -12.30 1.81 -19.64
C ALA A 130 -12.19 3.06 -20.55
N HIS A 131 -11.12 3.23 -21.35
CA HIS A 131 -10.87 4.43 -22.17
C HIS A 131 -10.91 5.76 -21.40
N LEU A 132 -10.73 5.73 -20.07
CA LEU A 132 -10.70 6.93 -19.23
C LEU A 132 -9.30 7.55 -19.15
N VAL A 133 -8.31 6.89 -19.74
CA VAL A 133 -7.03 7.50 -20.09
C VAL A 133 -7.16 7.92 -21.55
N PRO A 134 -7.02 9.21 -21.89
CA PRO A 134 -7.04 9.66 -23.27
C PRO A 134 -6.06 8.82 -24.08
N ASP A 135 -6.55 8.28 -25.20
CA ASP A 135 -5.71 7.65 -26.19
C ASP A 135 -4.92 8.79 -26.85
N ASP A 136 -3.70 9.06 -26.38
CA ASP A 136 -2.76 9.97 -27.06
C ASP A 136 -2.21 9.26 -28.31
N GLY A 137 -3.13 8.79 -29.16
CA GLY A 137 -2.91 8.20 -30.46
C GLY A 137 -3.15 9.22 -31.57
N ASP A 138 -2.52 10.39 -31.47
CA ASP A 138 -2.37 11.35 -32.58
C ASP A 138 -1.28 12.37 -32.23
N TYR A 139 0.00 11.99 -32.38
CA TYR A 139 1.11 12.87 -32.78
C TYR A 139 2.23 12.05 -33.45
#